data_AF-A0A369T0U6-F1
#
_entry.id   AF-A0A369T0U6-F1
#
_cell.length_a   1.000
_cell.length_b   1.000
_cell.length_c   1.000
_cell.angle_alpha   90.00
_cell.angle_beta   90.00
_cell.angle_gamma   90.00
#
_symmetry.space_group_name_H-M   'P 1'
#
loop_
_entity.id
_entity.type
_entity.pdbx_description
1 polymer ?
#
loop_
_entity_poly.entity_id
_entity_poly.type
_entity_poly.pdbx_seq_one_letter_code
_entity_poly.pdbx_strand_id
1 'polypeptide(L)'
;MKKLKILSDDYRVADVVSLELSSELPLPRAHGSKELAGSSPPELFVGRFGYPKVQVGPLIPPIHGDTRHLATPEEWFGRGLREIIGMRLQLVRGKREVRVDRVEDRYSSELREALLSESSVEAEARFKNTPRGYSLSEDLQPFGPSAPLEELRLEPGRSDPRLERLYYDRDASAAEAMIELYGSGLHVSRIQQALSAGLLGRRRKFVPTRWAITAVDDLISKHLIEEVKGYGELGEYRVYRG
;
A
#
# COMPACT_ATOMS: atom_id res chain seq x y z
N MET A 1 23.85 -7.50 2.66
CA MET A 1 22.42 -7.79 2.45
C MET A 1 22.01 -8.84 3.47
N LYS A 2 20.91 -8.67 4.21
CA LYS A 2 20.30 -9.79 4.95
C LYS A 2 19.88 -10.82 3.90
N LYS A 3 20.23 -12.10 4.11
CA LYS A 3 19.76 -13.20 3.27
C LYS A 3 18.24 -13.33 3.46
N LEU A 4 17.48 -13.39 2.38
CA LEU A 4 16.05 -13.70 2.46
C LEU A 4 15.93 -15.20 2.74
N LYS A 5 15.19 -15.55 3.78
CA LYS A 5 14.84 -16.93 4.07
C LYS A 5 13.46 -17.23 3.50
N ILE A 6 13.39 -18.18 2.58
CA ILE A 6 12.10 -18.65 2.02
C ILE A 6 11.91 -20.10 2.48
N LEU A 7 10.68 -20.42 2.91
CA LEU A 7 10.28 -21.79 3.17
C LEU A 7 10.00 -22.45 1.81
N SER A 8 10.80 -23.45 1.45
CA SER A 8 10.56 -24.24 0.24
C SER A 8 9.34 -25.16 0.41
N ASP A 9 8.86 -25.73 -0.69
CA ASP A 9 7.68 -26.61 -0.71
C ASP A 9 7.88 -27.89 0.14
N ASP A 10 9.13 -28.24 0.48
CA ASP A 10 9.51 -29.30 1.42
C ASP A 10 9.74 -28.81 2.86
N TYR A 11 9.25 -27.61 3.21
CA TYR A 11 9.33 -26.99 4.55
C TYR A 11 10.77 -26.76 5.05
N ARG A 12 11.75 -26.65 4.15
CA ARG A 12 13.12 -26.31 4.51
C ARG A 12 13.35 -24.82 4.38
N VAL A 13 14.15 -24.27 5.29
CA VAL A 13 14.60 -22.88 5.21
C VAL A 13 15.74 -22.81 4.21
N ALA A 14 15.47 -22.29 3.02
CA ALA A 14 16.49 -22.01 2.03
C ALA A 14 16.99 -20.56 2.19
N ASP A 15 18.31 -20.39 2.29
CA ASP A 15 18.97 -19.09 2.18
C ASP A 15 18.96 -18.70 0.70
N VAL A 16 18.01 -17.84 0.28
CA VAL A 16 17.91 -17.50 -1.14
C VAL A 16 18.84 -16.34 -1.46
N VAL A 17 19.82 -16.60 -2.34
CA VAL A 17 20.72 -15.57 -2.85
C VAL A 17 19.98 -14.76 -3.92
N SER A 18 20.24 -13.46 -4.05
CA SER A 18 19.58 -12.56 -5.01
C SER A 18 19.50 -13.08 -6.46
N LEU A 19 20.42 -13.96 -6.87
CA LEU A 19 20.45 -14.59 -8.20
C LEU A 19 19.40 -15.71 -8.36
N GLU A 20 19.17 -16.53 -7.33
CA GLU A 20 18.20 -17.63 -7.37
C GLU A 20 16.75 -17.09 -7.42
N LEU A 21 16.48 -15.99 -6.71
CA LEU A 21 15.23 -15.24 -6.81
C LEU A 21 14.89 -14.81 -8.24
N SER A 22 15.90 -14.51 -9.07
CA SER A 22 15.69 -14.01 -10.43
C SER A 22 15.38 -15.11 -11.46
N SER A 23 15.82 -16.34 -11.23
CA SER A 23 15.48 -17.50 -12.05
C SER A 23 14.12 -18.11 -11.67
N GLU A 24 13.67 -17.87 -10.45
CA GLU A 24 12.51 -18.54 -9.83
C GLU A 24 11.26 -17.66 -9.69
N LEU A 25 11.41 -16.34 -9.78
CA LEU A 25 10.30 -15.41 -9.77
C LEU A 25 10.03 -14.89 -11.18
N PRO A 26 8.75 -14.68 -11.56
CA PRO A 26 8.40 -13.98 -12.77
C PRO A 26 8.78 -12.50 -12.61
N LEU A 27 10.05 -12.17 -12.82
CA LEU A 27 10.50 -10.78 -12.81
C LEU A 27 9.88 -10.09 -14.02
N PRO A 28 9.10 -9.02 -13.82
CA PRO A 28 8.57 -8.26 -14.94
C PRO A 28 9.74 -7.74 -15.77
N ARG A 29 9.63 -7.88 -17.09
CA ARG A 29 10.60 -7.28 -18.00
C ARG A 29 10.65 -5.79 -17.70
N ALA A 30 11.85 -5.24 -17.56
CA ALA A 30 12.01 -3.80 -17.34
C ALA A 30 11.21 -3.05 -18.39
N HIS A 31 10.29 -2.19 -17.95
CA HIS A 31 9.54 -1.34 -18.86
C HIS A 31 10.58 -0.46 -19.55
N GLY A 32 10.89 -0.75 -20.82
CA GLY A 32 12.01 -0.14 -21.54
C GLY A 32 11.82 1.35 -21.86
N SER A 33 10.78 1.97 -21.31
CA SER A 33 10.36 3.34 -21.59
C SER A 33 10.46 4.22 -20.34
N LYS A 34 10.59 5.53 -20.58
CA LYS A 34 10.42 6.57 -19.54
C LYS A 34 8.96 6.99 -19.38
N GLU A 35 8.07 6.47 -20.21
CA GLU A 35 6.64 6.72 -20.17
C GLU A 35 5.92 5.43 -19.78
N LEU A 36 4.87 5.57 -18.98
CA LEU A 36 4.03 4.48 -18.52
C LEU A 36 2.59 4.97 -18.44
N ALA A 37 1.68 4.15 -18.94
CA ALA A 37 0.24 4.33 -18.78
C ALA A 37 -0.38 3.01 -18.28
N GLY A 38 -1.39 3.13 -17.44
CA GLY A 38 -2.15 2.00 -16.92
C GLY A 38 -3.04 2.41 -15.74
N SER A 39 -3.76 1.46 -15.17
CA SER A 39 -4.68 1.72 -14.06
C SER A 39 -3.98 1.48 -12.73
N SER A 40 -3.72 2.54 -11.97
CA SER A 40 -3.17 2.46 -10.62
C SER A 40 -4.26 2.00 -9.65
N PRO A 41 -4.04 0.98 -8.80
CA PRO A 41 -4.93 0.75 -7.68
C PRO A 41 -4.91 1.98 -6.75
N PRO A 42 -5.94 2.15 -5.89
CA PRO A 42 -6.00 3.21 -4.88
C PRO A 42 -5.01 2.90 -3.72
N GLU A 43 -3.72 2.84 -4.05
CA GLU A 43 -2.58 2.61 -3.17
C GLU A 43 -1.45 3.57 -3.57
N LEU A 44 -0.73 4.10 -2.58
CA LEU A 44 0.49 4.85 -2.80
C LEU A 44 1.63 4.35 -1.91
N PHE A 45 2.85 4.78 -2.26
CA PHE A 45 4.02 4.52 -1.45
C PHE A 45 4.54 5.82 -0.83
N VAL A 46 4.73 5.84 0.49
CA VAL A 46 5.44 6.90 1.21
C VAL A 46 6.69 6.29 1.86
N GLY A 47 7.85 6.73 1.41
CA GLY A 47 9.14 6.34 1.96
C GLY A 47 9.38 6.87 3.37
N ARG A 48 10.29 6.23 4.11
CA ARG A 48 10.70 6.65 5.47
C ARG A 48 12.03 7.40 5.52
N PHE A 49 12.87 7.21 4.50
CA PHE A 49 14.20 7.82 4.45
C PHE A 49 14.09 9.30 4.08
N GLY A 50 14.89 10.14 4.75
CA GLY A 50 14.93 11.59 4.52
C GLY A 50 13.91 12.40 5.33
N TYR A 51 13.13 11.78 6.22
CA TYR A 51 12.10 12.45 7.03
C TYR A 51 12.63 13.76 7.65
N PRO A 52 11.93 14.91 7.50
CA PRO A 52 10.54 15.05 7.04
C PRO A 52 10.35 15.18 5.52
N LYS A 53 11.40 15.07 4.69
CA LYS A 53 11.29 15.05 3.22
C LYS A 53 11.36 13.62 2.71
N VAL A 54 10.25 13.11 2.22
CA VAL A 54 10.10 11.69 1.88
C VAL A 54 9.72 11.52 0.42
N GLN A 55 10.01 10.33 -0.12
CA GLN A 55 9.58 9.97 -1.47
C GLN A 55 8.13 9.50 -1.43
N VAL A 56 7.25 10.17 -2.16
CA VAL A 56 5.83 9.82 -2.30
C VAL A 56 5.53 9.54 -3.77
N GLY A 57 4.63 8.60 -4.04
CA GLY A 57 4.06 8.45 -5.38
C GLY A 57 3.20 7.20 -5.56
N PRO A 58 2.57 7.09 -6.75
CA PRO A 58 1.62 6.04 -7.06
C PRO A 58 2.33 4.73 -7.43
N LEU A 59 1.54 3.67 -7.54
CA LEU A 59 1.94 2.33 -7.93
C LEU A 59 1.25 1.97 -9.24
N ILE A 60 1.91 2.18 -10.38
CA ILE A 60 1.27 2.08 -11.70
C ILE A 60 1.70 0.78 -12.38
N PRO A 61 0.80 -0.18 -12.64
CA PRO A 61 1.09 -1.32 -13.50
C PRO A 61 0.85 -0.98 -14.98
N PRO A 62 1.56 -1.61 -15.94
CA PRO A 62 1.36 -1.38 -17.37
C PRO A 62 0.16 -2.16 -17.93
N ILE A 63 -0.97 -2.11 -17.21
CA ILE A 63 -2.22 -2.77 -17.58
C ILE A 63 -3.38 -1.81 -17.29
N HIS A 64 -4.42 -1.87 -18.12
CA HIS A 64 -5.64 -1.09 -17.92
C HIS A 64 -6.77 -1.96 -17.35
N GLY A 65 -7.71 -1.34 -16.64
CA GLY A 65 -8.85 -2.00 -15.99
C GLY A 65 -8.69 -2.12 -14.47
N ASP A 66 -9.33 -3.13 -13.88
CA ASP A 66 -9.32 -3.27 -12.42
C ASP A 66 -8.05 -3.97 -11.91
N THR A 67 -7.18 -3.20 -11.28
CA THR A 67 -5.89 -3.63 -10.73
C THR A 67 -5.89 -3.70 -9.20
N ARG A 68 -7.04 -3.56 -8.54
CA ARG A 68 -7.17 -3.63 -7.07
C ARG A 68 -6.60 -4.92 -6.49
N HIS A 69 -6.77 -6.06 -7.17
CA HIS A 69 -6.22 -7.34 -6.74
C HIS A 69 -4.69 -7.33 -6.56
N LEU A 70 -3.96 -6.40 -7.19
CA LEU A 70 -2.52 -6.22 -6.99
C LEU A 70 -2.20 -5.56 -5.65
N ALA A 71 -3.16 -4.92 -4.99
CA ALA A 71 -3.01 -4.00 -3.86
C ALA A 71 -4.01 -4.20 -2.70
N THR A 72 -4.80 -5.27 -2.74
CA THR A 72 -5.74 -5.65 -1.67
C THR A 72 -5.27 -6.94 -0.98
N PRO A 73 -4.41 -6.87 0.05
CA PRO A 73 -3.94 -8.03 0.81
C PRO A 73 -5.03 -8.95 1.33
N GLU A 74 -6.19 -8.40 1.68
CA GLU A 74 -7.36 -9.14 2.14
C GLU A 74 -7.90 -10.15 1.10
N GLU A 75 -7.63 -9.93 -0.19
CA GLU A 75 -8.02 -10.83 -1.30
C GLU A 75 -6.93 -11.85 -1.68
N TRP A 76 -5.77 -11.82 -1.01
CA TRP A 76 -4.65 -12.71 -1.36
C TRP A 76 -4.68 -14.05 -0.62
N PHE A 77 -5.58 -14.23 0.34
CA PHE A 77 -5.73 -15.50 1.03
C PHE A 77 -5.97 -16.65 0.04
N GLY A 78 -5.25 -17.75 0.21
CA GLY A 78 -5.29 -18.91 -0.70
C GLY A 78 -4.38 -18.80 -1.95
N ARG A 79 -3.75 -17.64 -2.21
CA ARG A 79 -2.78 -17.48 -3.30
C ARG A 79 -1.37 -17.92 -2.88
N GLY A 80 -0.59 -18.41 -3.83
CA GLY A 80 0.80 -18.80 -3.59
C GLY A 80 1.73 -17.59 -3.39
N LEU A 81 2.79 -17.74 -2.60
CA LEU A 81 3.76 -16.66 -2.36
C LEU A 81 4.37 -16.12 -3.66
N ARG A 82 4.72 -17.01 -4.60
CA ARG A 82 5.27 -16.63 -5.93
C ARG A 82 4.29 -15.76 -6.72
N GLU A 83 3.01 -16.10 -6.66
CA GLU A 83 1.94 -15.35 -7.31
C GLU A 83 1.83 -13.95 -6.72
N ILE A 84 1.80 -13.82 -5.39
CA ILE A 84 1.76 -12.52 -4.69
C ILE A 84 2.97 -11.67 -5.05
N ILE A 85 4.17 -12.25 -5.05
CA ILE A 85 5.37 -11.54 -5.47
C ILE A 85 5.24 -11.07 -6.93
N GLY A 86 4.81 -11.95 -7.83
CA GLY A 86 4.58 -11.61 -9.24
C GLY A 86 3.58 -10.47 -9.43
N MET A 87 2.46 -10.49 -8.68
CA MET A 87 1.48 -9.40 -8.67
C MET A 87 2.12 -8.07 -8.24
N ARG A 88 2.83 -8.07 -7.11
CA ARG A 88 3.43 -6.85 -6.55
C ARG A 88 4.59 -6.29 -7.36
N LEU A 89 5.36 -7.14 -8.04
CA LEU A 89 6.46 -6.68 -8.88
C LEU A 89 5.99 -5.95 -10.15
N GLN A 90 4.73 -6.14 -10.58
CA GLN A 90 4.15 -5.41 -11.72
C GLN A 90 3.95 -3.92 -11.44
N LEU A 91 3.85 -3.53 -10.16
CA LEU A 91 3.59 -2.16 -9.75
C LEU A 91 4.85 -1.30 -9.86
N VAL A 92 4.90 -0.43 -10.87
CA VAL A 92 5.98 0.52 -11.07
C VAL A 92 5.76 1.73 -10.16
N ARG A 93 6.77 2.05 -9.36
CA ARG A 93 6.69 3.13 -8.37
C ARG A 93 7.20 4.44 -8.93
N GLY A 94 6.30 5.42 -9.00
CA GLY A 94 6.68 6.83 -9.13
C GLY A 94 7.22 7.36 -7.82
N LYS A 95 8.27 8.18 -7.89
CA LYS A 95 8.88 8.82 -6.72
C LYS A 95 9.01 10.32 -6.93
N ARG A 96 8.41 11.11 -6.06
CA ARG A 96 8.66 12.55 -5.95
C ARG A 96 8.97 12.88 -4.49
N GLU A 97 10.00 13.71 -4.28
CA GLU A 97 10.32 14.18 -2.94
C GLU A 97 9.28 15.23 -2.52
N VAL A 98 8.63 14.99 -1.37
CA VAL A 98 7.64 15.87 -0.78
C VAL A 98 7.92 15.99 0.72
N ARG A 99 7.75 17.18 1.29
CA ARG A 99 7.79 17.34 2.74
C ARG A 99 6.46 16.88 3.32
N VAL A 100 6.48 16.06 4.37
CA VAL A 100 5.28 15.35 4.86
C VAL A 100 4.09 16.24 5.22
N ASP A 101 4.30 17.50 5.58
CA ASP A 101 3.25 18.47 5.92
C ASP A 101 2.65 19.20 4.69
N ARG A 102 3.20 19.02 3.49
CA ARG A 102 2.75 19.64 2.24
C ARG A 102 1.70 18.81 1.51
N VAL A 103 0.63 18.42 2.22
CA VAL A 103 -0.43 17.57 1.66
C VAL A 103 -1.40 18.29 0.72
N GLU A 104 -1.33 19.63 0.64
CA GLU A 104 -2.25 20.48 -0.15
C GLU A 104 -1.63 21.02 -1.44
N ASP A 105 -0.35 20.72 -1.71
CA ASP A 105 0.22 21.10 -3.01
C ASP A 105 -0.44 20.33 -4.16
N ARG A 106 -0.31 20.82 -5.39
CA ARG A 106 -1.00 20.26 -6.56
C ARG A 106 -0.77 18.75 -6.70
N TYR A 107 0.48 18.32 -6.56
CA TYR A 107 0.86 16.92 -6.69
C TYR A 107 0.24 16.03 -5.59
N SER A 108 0.26 16.52 -4.35
CA SER A 108 -0.28 15.81 -3.21
C SER A 108 -1.80 15.74 -3.25
N SER A 109 -2.47 16.81 -3.67
CA SER A 109 -3.91 16.85 -3.85
C SER A 109 -4.37 15.86 -4.92
N GLU A 110 -3.68 15.81 -6.07
CA GLU A 110 -3.97 14.85 -7.15
C GLU A 110 -3.81 13.38 -6.69
N LEU A 111 -2.76 13.08 -5.92
CA LEU A 111 -2.60 11.75 -5.30
C LEU A 111 -3.72 11.44 -4.31
N ARG A 112 -4.12 12.42 -3.48
CA ARG A 112 -5.15 12.22 -2.45
C ARG A 112 -6.52 12.00 -3.07
N GLU A 113 -6.85 12.73 -4.13
CA GLU A 113 -8.09 12.56 -4.90
C GLU A 113 -8.16 11.16 -5.53
N ALA A 114 -7.07 10.70 -6.15
CA ALA A 114 -6.98 9.33 -6.66
C ALA A 114 -7.14 8.25 -5.57
N LEU A 115 -6.61 8.50 -4.37
CA LEU A 115 -6.72 7.57 -3.24
C LEU A 115 -8.12 7.51 -2.62
N LEU A 116 -8.94 8.55 -2.81
CA LEU A 116 -10.34 8.54 -2.41
C LEU A 116 -11.18 7.61 -3.29
N SER A 117 -10.75 7.32 -4.52
CA SER A 117 -11.50 6.50 -5.47
C SER A 117 -11.75 5.08 -4.94
N GLU A 118 -12.95 4.56 -5.18
CA GLU A 118 -13.34 3.20 -4.75
C GLU A 118 -12.59 2.12 -5.57
N SER A 119 -12.33 2.41 -6.84
CA SER A 119 -11.69 1.52 -7.82
C SER A 119 -10.30 2.02 -8.25
N SER A 120 -9.65 1.21 -9.09
CA SER A 120 -8.43 1.61 -9.81
C SER A 120 -8.68 2.85 -10.67
N VAL A 121 -7.68 3.70 -10.81
CA VAL A 121 -7.72 4.98 -11.53
C VAL A 121 -6.76 4.98 -12.71
N GLU A 122 -7.13 5.62 -13.81
CA GLU A 122 -6.21 5.77 -14.94
C GLU A 122 -5.04 6.68 -14.53
N ALA A 123 -3.84 6.26 -14.91
CA ALA A 123 -2.61 6.93 -14.55
C ALA A 123 -1.65 6.99 -15.74
N GLU A 124 -1.12 8.17 -15.99
CA GLU A 124 -0.04 8.41 -16.95
C GLU A 124 1.15 9.03 -16.22
N ALA A 125 2.34 8.47 -16.42
CA ALA A 125 3.56 8.94 -15.78
C ALA A 125 4.71 9.07 -16.76
N ARG A 126 5.45 10.18 -16.64
CA ARG A 126 6.75 10.39 -17.27
C ARG A 126 7.82 10.38 -16.19
N PHE A 127 8.87 9.60 -16.40
CA PHE A 127 9.98 9.44 -15.45
C PHE A 127 11.26 10.11 -15.97
N LYS A 128 12.07 10.65 -15.06
CA LYS A 128 13.40 11.23 -15.41
C LYS A 128 14.33 10.20 -16.05
N ASN A 129 14.24 8.95 -15.59
CA ASN A 129 14.96 7.80 -16.10
C ASN A 129 14.04 6.59 -16.15
N THR A 130 14.40 5.60 -16.97
CA THR A 130 13.66 4.32 -17.07
C THR A 130 13.53 3.69 -15.68
N PRO A 131 12.31 3.30 -15.24
CA PRO A 131 12.11 2.57 -14.00
C PRO A 131 12.86 1.26 -13.98
N ARG A 132 13.62 1.01 -12.91
CA ARG A 132 14.45 -0.20 -12.76
C ARG A 132 14.46 -0.72 -11.33
N GLY A 133 14.96 -1.94 -11.18
CA GLY A 133 15.16 -2.61 -9.91
C GLY A 133 13.90 -3.25 -9.36
N TYR A 134 14.04 -3.88 -8.20
CA TYR A 134 12.96 -4.38 -7.37
C TYR A 134 13.46 -4.39 -5.93
N SER A 135 12.55 -4.50 -4.97
CA SER A 135 12.88 -4.62 -3.56
C SER A 135 12.11 -5.78 -2.96
N LEU A 136 12.83 -6.73 -2.39
CA LEU A 136 12.29 -7.83 -1.60
C LEU A 136 12.87 -7.71 -0.19
N SER A 137 12.02 -7.92 0.80
CA SER A 137 12.35 -7.75 2.21
C SER A 137 11.45 -8.66 3.02
N GLU A 138 11.94 -9.15 4.15
CA GLU A 138 11.10 -9.84 5.15
C GLU A 138 10.12 -8.85 5.80
N ASP A 139 10.56 -7.60 5.99
CA ASP A 139 9.80 -6.58 6.71
C ASP A 139 8.86 -5.71 5.85
N LEU A 140 8.85 -5.89 4.52
CA LEU A 140 8.09 -5.04 3.59
C LEU A 140 7.53 -5.89 2.45
N GLN A 141 6.35 -5.49 1.97
CA GLN A 141 5.80 -6.05 0.75
C GLN A 141 6.79 -5.91 -0.43
N PRO A 142 6.79 -6.86 -1.37
CA PRO A 142 7.57 -6.75 -2.59
C PRO A 142 7.24 -5.45 -3.34
N PHE A 143 8.28 -4.81 -3.88
CA PHE A 143 8.12 -3.62 -4.71
C PHE A 143 8.77 -3.82 -6.06
N GLY A 144 8.04 -3.46 -7.11
CA GLY A 144 8.52 -3.44 -8.48
C GLY A 144 9.51 -2.30 -8.79
N PRO A 145 9.79 -2.11 -10.09
CA PRO A 145 10.65 -1.06 -10.61
C PRO A 145 10.27 0.33 -10.13
N SER A 146 11.24 1.23 -10.09
CA SER A 146 10.97 2.61 -9.65
C SER A 146 11.85 3.63 -10.34
N ALA A 147 11.35 4.84 -10.48
CA ALA A 147 12.12 6.00 -10.94
C ALA A 147 11.52 7.33 -10.41
N PRO A 148 12.31 8.40 -10.37
CA PRO A 148 11.80 9.74 -10.10
C PRO A 148 10.81 10.21 -11.16
N LEU A 149 9.70 10.79 -10.72
CA LEU A 149 8.67 11.36 -11.58
C LEU A 149 9.13 12.72 -12.14
N GLU A 150 8.87 12.91 -13.43
CA GLU A 150 8.89 14.19 -14.13
C GLU A 150 7.46 14.74 -14.19
N GLU A 151 6.54 13.95 -14.73
CA GLU A 151 5.12 14.26 -14.84
C GLU A 151 4.28 13.09 -14.31
N LEU A 152 3.11 13.42 -13.75
CA LEU A 152 2.10 12.47 -13.34
C LEU A 152 0.75 13.08 -13.67
N ARG A 153 -0.13 12.28 -14.24
CA ARG A 153 -1.55 12.58 -14.41
C ARG A 153 -2.34 11.40 -13.87
N LEU A 154 -3.27 11.68 -12.97
CA LEU A 154 -4.23 10.71 -12.45
C LEU A 154 -5.63 11.16 -12.83
N GLU A 155 -6.50 10.21 -13.16
CA GLU A 155 -7.91 10.47 -13.42
C GLU A 155 -8.75 9.79 -12.33
N PRO A 156 -9.08 10.52 -11.24
CA PRO A 156 -9.85 9.97 -10.14
C PRO A 156 -11.21 9.43 -10.60
N GLY A 157 -11.56 8.26 -10.10
CA GLY A 157 -12.88 7.67 -10.28
C GLY A 157 -13.86 8.13 -9.20
N ARG A 158 -14.98 7.42 -9.07
CA ARG A 158 -15.96 7.64 -8.00
C ARG A 158 -15.33 7.46 -6.62
N SER A 159 -15.50 8.42 -5.74
CA SER A 159 -15.01 8.37 -4.35
C SER A 159 -15.72 7.28 -3.53
N ASP A 160 -14.98 6.62 -2.62
CA ASP A 160 -15.59 5.84 -1.54
C ASP A 160 -16.23 6.80 -0.54
N PRO A 161 -17.56 6.76 -0.33
CA PRO A 161 -18.27 7.73 0.50
C PRO A 161 -17.83 7.70 1.97
N ARG A 162 -17.31 6.57 2.45
CA ARG A 162 -16.81 6.43 3.84
C ARG A 162 -15.53 7.22 4.01
N LEU A 163 -14.60 7.10 3.05
CA LEU A 163 -13.35 7.85 3.04
C LEU A 163 -13.60 9.33 2.75
N GLU A 164 -14.45 9.64 1.77
CA GLU A 164 -14.76 11.01 1.37
C GLU A 164 -15.34 11.82 2.53
N ARG A 165 -16.29 11.26 3.28
CA ARG A 165 -16.88 11.93 4.44
C ARG A 165 -15.81 12.27 5.49
N LEU A 166 -14.96 11.32 5.86
CA LEU A 166 -13.89 11.54 6.85
C LEU A 166 -12.74 12.40 6.30
N TYR A 167 -12.58 12.44 4.98
CA TYR A 167 -11.69 13.37 4.32
C TYR A 167 -12.21 14.81 4.38
N TYR A 168 -13.51 15.04 4.37
CA TYR A 168 -14.06 16.39 4.57
C TYR A 168 -14.26 16.77 6.03
N ASP A 169 -14.34 15.79 6.93
CA ASP A 169 -14.35 16.02 8.38
C ASP A 169 -12.97 16.51 8.87
N ARG A 170 -12.94 17.76 9.33
CA ARG A 170 -11.72 18.40 9.87
C ARG A 170 -11.63 18.32 11.38
N ASP A 171 -12.70 17.88 12.04
CA ASP A 171 -12.81 17.78 13.48
C ASP A 171 -12.52 16.38 13.99
N ALA A 172 -12.67 15.33 13.18
CA ALA A 172 -12.29 13.98 13.56
C ALA A 172 -10.76 13.84 13.77
N SER A 173 -10.37 13.20 14.86
CA SER A 173 -8.99 12.72 15.01
C SER A 173 -8.71 11.56 14.05
N ALA A 174 -7.43 11.30 13.76
CA ALA A 174 -7.08 10.16 12.92
C ALA A 174 -7.48 8.82 13.56
N ALA A 175 -7.45 8.75 14.90
CA ALA A 175 -7.83 7.55 15.64
C ALA A 175 -9.32 7.25 15.51
N GLU A 176 -10.18 8.25 15.78
CA GLU A 176 -11.64 8.12 15.60
C GLU A 176 -11.98 7.71 14.16
N ALA A 177 -11.40 8.40 13.18
CA ALA A 177 -11.63 8.09 11.77
C ALA A 177 -11.24 6.65 11.39
N MET A 178 -10.11 6.15 11.89
CA MET A 178 -9.67 4.77 11.59
C MET A 178 -10.60 3.71 12.20
N ILE A 179 -11.04 3.90 13.46
CA ILE A 179 -12.00 2.99 14.10
C ILE A 179 -13.34 3.00 13.38
N GLU A 180 -13.82 4.17 12.99
CA GLU A 180 -15.08 4.33 12.26
C GLU A 180 -15.03 3.66 10.87
N LEU A 181 -13.92 3.84 10.13
CA LEU A 181 -13.72 3.16 8.85
C LEU A 181 -13.68 1.65 9.02
N TYR A 182 -13.00 1.15 10.04
CA TYR A 182 -12.95 -0.28 10.33
C TYR A 182 -14.35 -0.83 10.65
N GLY A 183 -15.10 -0.17 11.54
CA GLY A 183 -16.48 -0.55 11.88
C GLY A 183 -17.45 -0.50 10.70
N SER A 184 -17.16 0.33 9.69
CA SER A 184 -17.92 0.39 8.43
C SER A 184 -17.54 -0.70 7.40
N GLY A 185 -16.65 -1.62 7.77
CA GLY A 185 -16.21 -2.72 6.90
C GLY A 185 -15.24 -2.29 5.79
N LEU A 186 -14.55 -1.15 5.93
CA LEU A 186 -13.46 -0.82 5.01
C LEU A 186 -12.24 -1.70 5.31
N HIS A 187 -11.62 -2.27 4.28
CA HIS A 187 -10.41 -3.07 4.40
C HIS A 187 -9.29 -2.34 5.15
N VAL A 188 -8.57 -3.05 6.02
CA VAL A 188 -7.49 -2.50 6.84
C VAL A 188 -6.40 -1.89 5.96
N SER A 189 -6.07 -2.54 4.84
CA SER A 189 -5.12 -2.03 3.84
C SER A 189 -5.54 -0.66 3.28
N ARG A 190 -6.83 -0.44 3.03
CA ARG A 190 -7.37 0.86 2.59
C ARG A 190 -7.27 1.92 3.69
N ILE A 191 -7.49 1.55 4.95
CA ILE A 191 -7.31 2.47 6.10
C ILE A 191 -5.83 2.86 6.26
N GLN A 192 -4.91 1.90 6.09
CA GLN A 192 -3.47 2.14 6.08
C GLN A 192 -3.06 3.11 4.97
N GLN A 193 -3.60 2.94 3.76
CA GLN A 193 -3.36 3.86 2.66
C GLN A 193 -3.94 5.25 2.92
N ALA A 194 -5.15 5.34 3.49
CA ALA A 194 -5.75 6.63 3.85
C ALA A 194 -4.92 7.38 4.90
N LEU A 195 -4.39 6.70 5.91
CA LEU A 195 -3.47 7.30 6.88
C LEU A 195 -2.13 7.71 6.22
N SER A 196 -1.55 6.82 5.42
CA SER A 196 -0.28 7.05 4.69
C SER A 196 -0.36 8.28 3.79
N ALA A 197 -1.47 8.44 3.08
CA ALA A 197 -1.75 9.55 2.18
C ALA A 197 -2.16 10.86 2.90
N GLY A 198 -2.28 10.85 4.23
CA GLY A 198 -2.74 12.01 4.99
C GLY A 198 -4.18 12.38 4.68
N LEU A 199 -5.07 11.41 4.46
CA LEU A 199 -6.50 11.66 4.29
C LEU A 199 -7.21 11.89 5.63
N LEU A 200 -6.68 11.34 6.72
CA LEU A 200 -7.35 11.26 8.02
C LEU A 200 -6.76 12.23 9.06
N GLY A 201 -7.63 12.73 9.93
CA GLY A 201 -7.26 13.51 11.12
C GLY A 201 -7.17 15.02 10.93
N ARG A 202 -7.03 15.72 12.06
CA ARG A 202 -6.95 17.20 12.17
C ARG A 202 -5.66 17.80 11.58
N ARG A 203 -4.52 17.13 11.81
CA ARG A 203 -3.18 17.54 11.32
C ARG A 203 -2.67 16.54 10.30
N ARG A 204 -3.13 16.71 9.07
CA ARG A 204 -2.86 15.80 7.96
C ARG A 204 -1.42 15.93 7.49
N LYS A 205 -0.78 14.78 7.33
CA LYS A 205 0.59 14.65 6.84
C LYS A 205 0.73 13.32 6.13
N PHE A 206 1.65 13.24 5.18
CA PHE A 206 2.10 11.94 4.69
C PHE A 206 2.75 11.16 5.84
N VAL A 207 2.33 9.92 6.01
CA VAL A 207 2.89 8.99 6.99
C VAL A 207 3.62 7.91 6.21
N PRO A 208 4.92 7.65 6.46
CA PRO A 208 5.62 6.54 5.84
C PRO A 208 4.80 5.24 5.91
N THR A 209 4.67 4.54 4.78
CA THR A 209 3.73 3.40 4.66
C THR A 209 3.94 2.36 5.76
N ARG A 210 5.20 2.07 6.12
CA ARG A 210 5.52 1.17 7.23
C ARG A 210 4.96 1.66 8.58
N TRP A 211 5.03 2.96 8.85
CA TRP A 211 4.49 3.53 10.09
C TRP A 211 2.96 3.54 10.08
N ALA A 212 2.35 3.77 8.91
CA ALA A 212 0.89 3.70 8.77
C ALA A 212 0.37 2.29 9.04
N ILE A 213 1.02 1.26 8.49
CA ILE A 213 0.71 -0.16 8.78
C ILE A 213 0.74 -0.41 10.29
N THR A 214 1.87 -0.11 10.95
CA THR A 214 1.99 -0.33 12.40
C THR A 214 0.97 0.48 13.22
N ALA A 215 0.72 1.74 12.86
CA ALA A 215 -0.18 2.60 13.62
C ALA A 215 -1.66 2.14 13.52
N VAL A 216 -2.08 1.71 12.34
CA VAL A 216 -3.45 1.22 12.10
C VAL A 216 -3.64 -0.12 12.80
N ASP A 217 -2.69 -1.05 12.62
CA ASP A 217 -2.76 -2.37 13.24
C ASP A 217 -2.77 -2.28 14.77
N ASP A 218 -1.89 -1.47 15.36
CA ASP A 218 -1.83 -1.24 16.82
C ASP A 218 -3.13 -0.65 17.36
N LEU A 219 -3.67 0.37 16.68
CA LEU A 219 -4.90 1.03 17.11
C LEU A 219 -6.11 0.10 17.04
N ILE A 220 -6.34 -0.53 15.89
CA ILE A 220 -7.49 -1.42 15.69
C ILE A 220 -7.40 -2.63 16.63
N SER A 221 -6.22 -3.22 16.77
CA SER A 221 -6.05 -4.38 17.67
C SER A 221 -6.33 -4.02 19.13
N LYS A 222 -5.82 -2.89 19.62
CA LYS A 222 -6.10 -2.43 20.99
C LYS A 222 -7.59 -2.17 21.21
N HIS A 223 -8.25 -1.54 20.24
CA HIS A 223 -9.69 -1.31 20.31
C HIS A 223 -10.47 -2.63 20.43
N LEU A 224 -10.16 -3.60 19.56
CA LEU A 224 -10.79 -4.93 19.60
C LEU A 224 -10.50 -5.71 20.88
N ILE A 225 -9.29 -5.59 21.43
CA ILE A 225 -8.93 -6.24 22.71
C ILE A 225 -9.81 -5.71 23.85
N GLU A 226 -10.09 -4.40 23.89
CA GLU A 226 -10.98 -3.84 24.91
C GLU A 226 -12.42 -4.31 24.74
N GLU A 227 -12.91 -4.50 23.51
CA GLU A 227 -14.22 -5.12 23.25
C GLU A 227 -14.25 -6.59 23.71
N VAL A 228 -13.22 -7.37 23.35
CA VAL A 228 -13.11 -8.79 23.69
C VAL A 228 -13.14 -9.01 25.22
N LYS A 229 -12.48 -8.14 25.99
CA LYS A 229 -12.50 -8.18 27.47
C LYS A 229 -13.88 -7.99 28.08
N GLY A 230 -14.83 -7.40 27.33
CA GLY A 230 -16.21 -7.23 27.77
C GLY A 230 -17.07 -8.50 27.64
N TYR A 231 -16.60 -9.53 26.92
CA TYR A 231 -17.33 -10.78 26.76
C TYR A 231 -17.10 -11.74 27.92
N GLY A 232 -18.13 -12.54 28.23
CA GLY A 232 -18.02 -13.62 29.21
C GLY A 232 -17.12 -14.75 28.71
N GLU A 233 -16.50 -15.48 29.65
CA GLU A 233 -15.73 -16.68 29.35
C GLU A 233 -16.62 -17.75 28.70
N LEU A 234 -16.08 -18.48 27.72
CA LEU A 234 -16.81 -19.56 27.02
C LEU A 234 -17.08 -20.78 27.91
N GLY A 235 -16.30 -20.98 28.98
CA GLY A 235 -16.41 -22.12 29.88
C GLY A 235 -16.03 -23.48 29.25
N GLU A 236 -15.56 -23.50 28.01
CA GLU A 236 -15.20 -24.70 27.27
C GLU A 236 -14.03 -24.46 26.31
N TYR A 237 -13.34 -25.54 25.93
CA TYR A 237 -12.29 -25.49 24.92
C TYR A 237 -12.87 -25.76 23.54
N ARG A 238 -12.69 -24.81 22.61
CA ARG A 238 -13.04 -24.99 21.19
C ARG A 238 -11.78 -25.03 20.34
N VAL A 239 -11.71 -25.99 19.41
CA VAL A 239 -10.62 -26.10 18.44
C VAL A 239 -11.15 -25.70 17.07
N TYR A 240 -10.56 -24.65 16.50
CA TYR A 240 -10.86 -24.18 15.16
C TYR A 240 -9.70 -24.59 14.24
N ARG A 241 -10.01 -25.14 13.06
CA ARG A 241 -9.03 -25.43 11.99
C ARG A 241 -9.28 -24.48 10.83
N GLY A 242 -8.24 -23.76 10.42
CA GLY A 242 -8.21 -22.90 9.23
C GLY A 242 -7.42 -23.54 8.10
#